data_AF-A0A662I389-F1
#
_entry.id   AF-A0A662I389-F1
#
_cell.length_a   1.000
_cell.length_b   1.000
_cell.length_c   1.000
_cell.angle_alpha   90.00
_cell.angle_beta   90.00
_cell.angle_gamma   90.00
#
_symmetry.space_group_name_H-M   'P 1'
#
loop_
_entity.id
_entity.type
_entity.pdbx_description
1 polymer ?
#
loop_
_entity_poly.entity_id
_entity_poly.type
_entity_poly.pdbx_seq_one_letter_code
_entity_poly.pdbx_strand_id
1 'polypeptide(L)'
;MSKKFPKTRYAIALILAVLNDALDLLGFLDPPLEAALDLAIALVLMKVLPGFYIGEILTTLADMVTGLDVAPFWTLYVASRIKGEFKKAKAAKKPVEAEQTAKS
;
A
#
# COMPACT_ATOMS: atom_id res chain seq x y z
N MET A 1 7.92 20.25 11.87
CA MET A 1 8.47 18.87 11.85
C MET A 1 8.40 18.34 10.42
N SER A 2 9.55 18.15 9.75
CA SER A 2 9.59 17.47 8.44
C SER A 2 9.13 16.03 8.64
N LYS A 3 7.94 15.66 8.12
CA LYS A 3 7.48 14.27 8.12
C LYS A 3 8.47 13.45 7.28
N LYS A 4 9.48 12.85 7.92
CA LYS A 4 10.37 11.89 7.27
C LYS A 4 9.49 10.78 6.70
N PHE A 5 9.68 10.51 5.42
CA PHE A 5 9.06 9.37 4.76
C PHE A 5 9.32 8.11 5.59
N PRO A 6 8.29 7.40 6.09
CA PRO A 6 8.51 6.24 6.94
C PRO A 6 8.92 5.03 6.09
N LYS A 7 10.14 5.07 5.55
CA LYS A 7 10.69 4.10 4.60
C LYS A 7 10.53 2.66 5.10
N THR A 8 10.77 2.41 6.38
CA THR A 8 10.65 1.09 7.00
C THR A 8 9.22 0.55 6.98
N ARG A 9 8.21 1.41 7.24
CA ARG A 9 6.80 0.99 7.23
C ARG A 9 6.35 0.59 5.83
N TYR A 10 6.72 1.38 4.83
CA TYR A 10 6.43 1.09 3.43
C TYR A 10 7.18 -0.15 2.92
N ALA A 11 8.41 -0.38 3.38
CA ALA A 11 9.17 -1.59 3.04
C ALA A 11 8.51 -2.85 3.64
N ILE A 12 8.11 -2.82 4.92
CA ILE A 12 7.39 -3.92 5.57
C ILE A 12 6.07 -4.19 4.84
N ALA A 13 5.29 -3.15 4.55
CA ALA A 13 4.04 -3.26 3.82
C ALA A 13 4.24 -3.90 2.44
N LEU A 14 5.31 -3.53 1.72
CA LEU A 14 5.60 -4.07 0.40
C LEU A 14 6.02 -5.54 0.46
N ILE A 15 6.83 -5.93 1.43
CA ILE A 15 7.24 -7.33 1.63
C ILE A 15 6.01 -8.19 1.94
N LEU A 16 5.14 -7.74 2.86
CA LEU A 16 3.91 -8.45 3.20
C LEU A 16 2.99 -8.61 2.00
N ALA A 17 2.81 -7.55 1.22
CA ALA A 17 1.98 -7.58 0.01
C ALA A 17 2.52 -8.55 -1.05
N VAL A 18 3.84 -8.53 -1.31
CA VAL A 18 4.48 -9.44 -2.26
C VAL A 18 4.37 -10.89 -1.81
N LEU A 19 4.55 -11.16 -0.52
CA LEU A 19 4.39 -12.51 0.02
C LEU A 19 2.95 -13.00 -0.10
N ASN A 20 1.97 -12.13 0.17
CA ASN A 20 0.56 -12.47 0.03
C ASN A 20 0.22 -12.81 -1.42
N ASP A 21 0.48 -11.90 -2.35
CA ASP A 21 0.20 -12.10 -3.78
C ASP A 21 0.93 -13.34 -4.33
N ALA A 22 2.12 -13.66 -3.82
CA ALA A 22 2.84 -14.86 -4.22
C ALA A 22 2.16 -16.14 -3.72
N LEU A 23 1.64 -16.16 -2.48
CA LEU A 23 0.89 -17.30 -1.95
C LEU A 23 -0.43 -17.51 -2.69
N ASP A 24 -1.08 -16.40 -3.01
CA ASP A 24 -2.34 -16.32 -3.74
C ASP A 24 -2.18 -16.83 -5.18
N LEU A 25 -1.26 -16.26 -5.96
CA LEU A 25 -0.97 -16.68 -7.35
C LEU A 25 -0.45 -18.12 -7.48
N LEU A 26 0.09 -18.69 -6.40
CA LEU A 26 0.52 -20.09 -6.37
C LEU A 26 -0.63 -21.05 -6.01
N GLY A 27 -1.80 -20.54 -5.62
CA GLY A 27 -2.92 -21.33 -5.12
C GLY A 27 -2.53 -22.14 -3.88
N PHE A 28 -1.70 -21.57 -3.00
CA PHE A 28 -1.09 -22.31 -1.89
C PHE A 28 -2.09 -22.62 -0.76
N LEU A 29 -3.16 -21.85 -0.63
CA LEU A 29 -4.16 -21.96 0.43
C LEU A 29 -5.53 -22.31 -0.16
N ASP A 30 -6.37 -22.97 0.64
CA ASP A 30 -7.79 -23.12 0.30
C ASP A 30 -8.49 -21.75 0.37
N PRO A 31 -9.54 -21.52 -0.44
CA PRO A 31 -10.20 -20.21 -0.55
C PRO A 31 -10.63 -19.56 0.79
N PRO A 32 -11.12 -20.30 1.81
CA PRO A 32 -11.44 -19.70 3.11
C PRO A 32 -10.20 -19.21 3.89
N LEU A 33 -9.06 -19.87 3.73
CA LEU A 33 -7.81 -19.51 4.41
C LEU A 33 -7.14 -18.32 3.70
N GLU A 34 -7.19 -18.31 2.38
CA GLU A 34 -6.75 -17.19 1.53
C GLU A 34 -7.51 -15.91 1.88
N ALA A 35 -8.85 -15.97 1.91
CA ALA A 35 -9.69 -14.85 2.32
C ALA A 35 -9.37 -14.34 3.75
N ALA A 36 -9.06 -15.25 4.67
CA ALA A 36 -8.67 -14.88 6.03
C ALA A 36 -7.28 -14.20 6.07
N LEU A 37 -6.34 -14.67 5.25
CA LEU A 37 -5.01 -14.08 5.11
C LEU A 37 -5.10 -12.68 4.49
N ASP A 38 -5.87 -12.52 3.43
CA ASP A 38 -6.12 -11.23 2.78
C ASP A 38 -6.72 -10.21 3.75
N LEU A 39 -7.73 -10.61 4.53
CA LEU A 39 -8.31 -9.75 5.56
C LEU A 39 -7.25 -9.36 6.61
N ALA A 40 -6.40 -10.29 7.03
CA ALA A 40 -5.33 -10.01 7.97
C ALA A 40 -4.32 -9.02 7.40
N ILE A 41 -3.91 -9.19 6.13
CA ILE A 41 -3.00 -8.27 5.42
C ILE A 41 -3.64 -6.89 5.28
N ALA A 42 -4.91 -6.81 4.89
CA ALA A 42 -5.65 -5.55 4.82
C ALA A 42 -5.61 -4.79 6.16
N LEU A 43 -5.88 -5.47 7.27
CA LEU A 43 -5.85 -4.89 8.62
C LEU A 43 -4.44 -4.42 9.02
N VAL A 44 -3.41 -5.17 8.67
CA VAL A 44 -2.02 -4.78 8.93
C VAL A 44 -1.65 -3.54 8.10
N LEU A 45 -1.98 -3.53 6.81
CA LEU A 45 -1.71 -2.38 5.93
C LEU A 45 -2.43 -1.13 6.43
N MET A 46 -3.68 -1.25 6.89
CA MET A 46 -4.43 -0.15 7.51
C MET A 46 -3.73 0.45 8.74
N LYS A 47 -3.05 -0.38 9.54
CA LYS A 47 -2.30 0.10 10.72
C LYS A 47 -0.94 0.69 10.35
N VAL A 48 -0.28 0.12 9.35
CA VAL A 48 1.11 0.47 9.00
C VAL A 48 1.16 1.70 8.09
N LEU A 49 0.20 1.83 7.15
CA LEU A 49 0.16 2.90 6.17
C LEU A 49 -0.73 4.06 6.64
N PRO A 50 -0.23 5.32 6.61
CA PRO A 50 -1.01 6.48 7.03
C PRO A 50 -2.10 6.85 6.01
N GLY A 51 -3.31 7.13 6.51
CA GLY A 51 -4.45 7.57 5.69
C GLY A 51 -5.25 6.38 5.18
N PHE A 52 -6.27 6.02 5.96
CA PHE A 52 -7.24 4.97 5.68
C PHE A 52 -8.03 5.26 4.41
N TYR A 53 -8.20 4.28 3.53
CA TYR A 53 -9.04 4.41 2.35
C TYR A 53 -10.08 3.29 2.31
N ILE A 54 -11.36 3.63 2.47
CA ILE A 54 -12.48 2.66 2.48
C ILE A 54 -12.51 1.75 1.24
N GLY A 55 -11.97 2.23 0.11
CA GLY A 55 -11.82 1.45 -1.11
C GLY A 55 -10.97 0.19 -0.93
N GLU A 56 -10.03 0.18 0.03
CA GLU A 56 -9.18 -0.98 0.35
C GLU A 56 -10.04 -2.17 0.81
N ILE A 57 -10.95 -1.93 1.77
CA ILE A 57 -11.88 -2.94 2.29
C ILE A 57 -12.82 -3.40 1.19
N LEU A 58 -13.33 -2.48 0.37
CA LEU A 58 -14.26 -2.83 -0.71
C LEU A 58 -13.59 -3.68 -1.80
N THR A 59 -12.29 -3.50 -2.04
CA THR A 59 -11.58 -4.28 -3.05
C THR A 59 -11.24 -5.68 -2.54
N THR A 60 -10.83 -5.81 -1.27
CA THR A 60 -10.68 -7.13 -0.62
C THR A 60 -11.98 -7.90 -0.58
N LEU A 61 -13.10 -7.23 -0.28
CA LEU A 61 -14.43 -7.85 -0.31
C LEU A 61 -14.85 -8.26 -1.73
N ALA A 62 -14.44 -7.49 -2.76
CA ALA A 62 -14.70 -7.86 -4.14
C ALA A 62 -13.91 -9.10 -4.55
N ASP A 63 -12.61 -9.17 -4.23
CA ASP A 63 -11.76 -10.35 -4.48
C ASP A 63 -12.32 -11.59 -3.81
N MET A 64 -12.71 -11.48 -2.53
CA MET A 64 -13.34 -12.55 -1.76
C MET A 64 -14.61 -13.13 -2.42
N VAL A 65 -15.32 -12.32 -3.22
CA VAL A 65 -16.54 -12.73 -3.91
C VAL A 65 -16.25 -13.28 -5.30
N THR A 66 -15.23 -12.75 -5.99
CA THR A 66 -14.97 -13.08 -7.39
C THR A 66 -13.92 -14.16 -7.60
N GLY A 67 -13.05 -14.44 -6.62
CA GLY A 67 -11.96 -15.43 -6.74
C GLY A 67 -11.05 -15.14 -7.94
N LEU A 68 -10.75 -13.86 -8.18
CA LEU A 68 -10.07 -13.39 -9.39
C LEU A 68 -8.57 -13.23 -9.13
N ASP A 69 -7.80 -14.31 -9.27
CA ASP A 69 -6.32 -14.35 -9.17
C ASP A 69 -5.60 -13.65 -10.36
N VAL A 70 -6.07 -12.50 -10.81
CA VAL A 70 -5.65 -11.95 -12.11
C VAL A 70 -4.42 -11.05 -11.99
N ALA A 71 -4.06 -10.58 -10.79
CA ALA A 71 -2.92 -9.68 -10.61
C ALA A 71 -2.37 -9.70 -9.19
N PRO A 72 -1.08 -9.32 -9.00
CA PRO A 72 -0.51 -9.08 -7.67
C PRO A 72 -1.11 -7.79 -7.07
N PHE A 73 -2.35 -7.90 -6.60
CA PHE A 73 -3.20 -6.78 -6.23
C PHE A 73 -2.59 -5.97 -5.07
N TRP A 74 -2.19 -6.65 -4.00
CA TRP A 74 -1.67 -5.97 -2.81
C TRP A 74 -0.34 -5.28 -3.11
N THR A 75 0.50 -5.90 -3.93
CA THR A 75 1.80 -5.34 -4.35
C THR A 75 1.58 -4.05 -5.12
N LEU A 76 0.67 -4.06 -6.10
CA LEU A 76 0.31 -2.88 -6.88
C LEU A 76 -0.30 -1.79 -6.01
N TYR A 77 -1.16 -2.16 -5.06
CA TYR A 77 -1.73 -1.25 -4.09
C TYR A 77 -0.62 -0.54 -3.28
N VAL A 78 0.28 -1.28 -2.63
CA VAL A 78 1.36 -0.69 -1.82
C VAL A 78 2.28 0.17 -2.68
N ALA A 79 2.62 -0.28 -3.89
CA ALA A 79 3.43 0.49 -4.84
C ALA A 79 2.76 1.83 -5.21
N SER A 80 1.45 1.84 -5.43
CA SER A 80 0.69 3.06 -5.72
C SER A 80 0.74 4.06 -4.55
N ARG A 81 0.67 3.57 -3.31
CA ARG A 81 0.72 4.37 -2.08
C ARG A 81 2.10 4.98 -1.89
N ILE A 82 3.16 4.20 -2.09
CA ILE A 82 4.55 4.66 -2.10
C ILE A 82 4.73 5.79 -3.12
N LYS A 83 4.25 5.60 -4.36
CA LYS A 83 4.32 6.61 -5.43
C LYS A 83 3.56 7.89 -5.04
N GLY A 84 2.38 7.75 -4.44
CA GLY A 84 1.56 8.87 -3.95
C GLY A 84 2.29 9.71 -2.90
N GLU A 85 2.89 9.06 -1.91
CA GLU A 85 3.66 9.78 -0.89
C GLU A 85 4.90 10.45 -1.47
N PHE A 86 5.61 9.83 -2.43
CA PHE A 86 6.77 10.45 -3.06
C PHE A 86 6.40 11.72 -3.82
N LYS A 87 5.23 11.71 -4.50
CA LYS A 87 4.68 12.91 -5.15
C LYS A 87 4.40 14.01 -4.12
N LYS A 88 3.76 13.69 -2.99
CA LYS A 88 3.50 14.65 -1.91
C LYS A 88 4.80 15.23 -1.34
N ALA A 89 5.80 14.38 -1.09
CA ALA A 89 7.10 14.81 -0.57
C ALA A 89 7.84 15.74 -1.56
N LYS A 90 7.77 15.48 -2.87
CA LYS A 90 8.32 16.38 -3.91
C LYS A 90 7.55 17.71 -3.98
N ALA A 91 6.22 17.66 -3.92
CA ALA A 91 5.38 18.86 -3.96
C ALA A 91 5.61 19.77 -2.75
N ALA A 92 5.89 19.22 -1.57
CA ALA A 92 6.20 19.98 -0.37
C ALA A 92 7.58 20.69 -0.41
N LYS A 93 8.53 20.19 -1.22
CA LYS A 93 9.86 20.80 -1.37
C LYS A 93 9.89 21.97 -2.36
N LYS A 94 9.12 21.88 -3.46
CA LYS A 94 9.05 22.93 -4.50
C LYS A 94 8.77 24.35 -3.99
N PRO A 95 7.80 24.61 -3.09
CA PRO A 95 7.51 25.97 -2.63
C PRO A 95 8.60 26.52 -1.70
N VAL A 96 9.33 25.65 -0.98
CA VAL A 96 10.39 26.07 -0.05
C VAL A 96 11.64 26.54 -0.79
N GLU A 97 12.04 25.85 -1.87
CA GLU A 97 13.16 26.29 -2.72
C GLU A 97 12.86 27.58 -3.48
N ALA A 98 11.61 27.77 -3.93
CA ALA A 98 11.18 28.98 -4.63
C ALA A 98 11.20 30.23 -3.74
N GLU A 99 10.85 30.10 -2.46
CA GLU A 99 10.89 31.22 -1.51
C GLU A 99 12.34 31.55 -1.06
N GLN A 100 13.22 30.56 -1.02
CA GLN A 100 14.64 30.76 -0.64
C GLN A 100 15.48 31.40 -1.77
N THR A 101 15.19 31.05 -3.03
CA THR A 101 15.81 31.72 -4.19
C THR A 101 15.26 33.12 -4.42
N ALA A 102 14.02 33.42 -4.03
CA ALA A 102 13.47 34.78 -4.11
C ALA A 102 13.99 35.75 -3.02
N LYS A 103 14.67 35.23 -1.98
CA LYS A 103 15.22 36.00 -0.85
C LYS A 103 16.76 36.11 -0.88
N SER A 104 17.43 35.60 -1.92
CA SER A 104 18.87 35.73 -2.17
C SER A 104 19.13 36.64 -3.36
#